data_AF-A0A922DLE6-F1
#
_entry.id   AF-A0A922DLE6-F1
#
_cell.length_a   1.000
_cell.length_b   1.000
_cell.length_c   1.000
_cell.angle_alpha   90.00
_cell.angle_beta   90.00
_cell.angle_gamma   90.00
#
_symmetry.space_group_name_H-M   'P 1'
#
loop_
_entity.id
_entity.type
_entity.pdbx_description
1 polymer ?
#
loop_
_entity_poly.entity_id
_entity_poly.type
_entity_poly.pdbx_seq_one_letter_code
_entity_poly.pdbx_strand_id
1 'polypeptide(L)'
;MSTPMEITLQNPQEPNISDLENGVAASAPPILNEEKVLVSVEVCLKPSSTARIDDVRSSVERMLEKRSLSYNDGPIPVPLDDPFLTENVQRIRICDSDEWVQNHEVLLFWQVKPVVHVFQLSEEGPCEDLSEEGQLSSFNEWILPAKEFDGMWESLIYESGLKQRLLRYAASALLFTEKGVDPFLVSWNRIILLHGPPGTGKTSLCKALAQKLSIRFSSRYPQSQLVEVNAHSLFSKWFSESGKLVAKLFQKIQEMVEEENNLVFVLIDEVESLAAARKAALSGSEPSDSIRVVNALLTQMDKLKSSPNVIILTTSNITAAIDIAFVDRADIKAYVGPPTLQARYEILRSCLLELMRKAILSSFQECDQLILPNYATMKEKLNVPKTQEVQAPFLLCKQLLEAAGACEGLSGRSLRKLPFLAHAALSNPYHCDPGRFLCTMIDTARREISELHE
;
A
#
# COMPACT_ATOMS: atom_id res chain seq x y z
N MET A 1 49.07 -16.64 49.79
CA MET A 1 50.01 -15.52 49.57
C MET A 1 49.81 -15.00 48.15
N SER A 2 49.92 -13.67 47.98
CA SER A 2 49.86 -12.84 46.75
C SER A 2 48.53 -12.69 45.97
N THR A 3 47.76 -11.68 46.41
CA THR A 3 47.14 -10.52 45.68
C THR A 3 46.45 -10.67 44.31
N PRO A 4 45.31 -9.97 44.15
CA PRO A 4 45.01 -9.18 42.95
C PRO A 4 45.01 -7.66 43.24
N MET A 5 45.49 -6.88 42.28
CA MET A 5 45.44 -5.41 42.22
C MET A 5 44.02 -4.93 41.87
N GLU A 6 43.46 -4.03 42.68
CA GLU A 6 42.29 -3.22 42.32
C GLU A 6 42.76 -1.98 41.54
N ILE A 7 42.20 -1.78 40.34
CA ILE A 7 42.36 -0.54 39.57
C ILE A 7 41.10 0.28 39.77
N THR A 8 41.27 1.42 40.44
CA THR A 8 40.24 2.40 40.76
C THR A 8 39.85 3.19 39.51
N LEU A 9 38.60 3.09 39.05
CA LEU A 9 38.02 3.96 38.03
C LEU A 9 37.61 5.29 38.67
N GLN A 10 38.17 6.39 38.18
CA GLN A 10 37.80 7.75 38.56
C GLN A 10 36.45 8.14 37.93
N ASN A 11 35.45 8.47 38.75
CA ASN A 11 34.22 9.13 38.32
C ASN A 11 34.49 10.59 37.96
N PRO A 12 34.01 11.12 36.81
CA PRO A 12 33.99 12.54 36.56
C PRO A 12 32.89 13.23 37.39
N GLN A 13 33.23 14.40 37.93
CA GLN A 13 32.47 15.21 38.87
C GLN A 13 31.11 15.69 38.34
N GLU A 14 30.08 15.63 39.20
CA GLU A 14 28.81 16.33 39.01
C GLU A 14 28.99 17.85 39.12
N PRO A 15 28.39 18.68 38.24
CA PRO A 15 28.40 20.12 38.43
C PRO A 15 27.27 20.57 39.37
N ASN A 16 27.66 21.42 40.32
CA ASN A 16 26.81 22.07 41.33
C ASN A 16 25.66 22.87 40.69
N ILE A 17 24.46 22.69 41.25
CA ILE A 17 23.25 23.47 40.97
C ILE A 17 23.25 24.69 41.90
N SER A 18 23.66 25.85 41.39
CA SER A 18 23.26 27.17 41.91
C SER A 18 23.79 28.24 40.96
N ASP A 19 22.89 28.82 40.17
CA ASP A 19 22.91 30.20 39.63
C ASP A 19 22.01 30.26 38.38
N LEU A 20 20.70 30.30 38.62
CA LEU A 20 19.68 30.59 37.63
C LEU A 20 19.05 31.92 38.02
N GLU A 21 19.52 33.02 37.40
CA GLU A 21 18.67 34.18 37.12
C GLU A 21 19.32 35.12 36.08
N ASN A 22 18.56 35.40 35.02
CA ASN A 22 18.67 36.52 34.09
C ASN A 22 19.80 36.53 33.03
N GLY A 23 19.47 35.98 31.86
CA GLY A 23 20.14 36.31 30.60
C GLY A 23 19.43 35.67 29.41
N VAL A 24 18.70 36.45 28.62
CA VAL A 24 18.07 36.03 27.36
C VAL A 24 19.19 35.68 26.37
N ALA A 25 19.59 34.40 26.34
CA ALA A 25 20.51 33.88 25.35
C ALA A 25 19.71 33.53 24.09
N ALA A 26 19.94 34.28 23.02
CA ALA A 26 19.48 33.93 21.68
C ALA A 26 19.93 32.48 21.37
N SER A 27 18.96 31.60 21.11
CA SER A 27 19.22 30.23 20.70
C SER A 27 20.06 30.25 19.42
N ALA A 28 21.30 29.76 19.51
CA ALA A 28 22.10 29.43 18.35
C ALA A 28 21.28 28.52 17.42
N PRO A 29 21.37 28.69 16.09
CA PRO A 29 20.66 27.82 15.17
C PRO A 29 21.11 26.38 15.42
N PRO A 30 20.18 25.40 15.38
CA PRO A 30 20.58 24.01 15.54
C PRO A 30 21.58 23.67 14.44
N ILE A 31 22.69 23.06 14.83
CA ILE A 31 23.71 22.52 13.95
C ILE A 31 22.98 21.57 12.99
N LEU A 32 22.88 21.98 11.72
CA LEU A 32 22.22 21.21 10.65
C LEU A 32 23.01 19.92 10.44
N ASN A 33 22.44 18.78 10.84
CA ASN A 33 22.89 17.49 10.31
C ASN A 33 22.78 17.55 8.77
N GLU A 34 23.89 17.36 8.07
CA GLU A 34 24.04 17.50 6.61
C GLU A 34 23.33 16.40 5.79
N GLU A 35 22.58 15.50 6.42
CA GLU A 35 21.89 14.42 5.72
C GLU A 35 20.52 14.90 5.19
N LYS A 36 20.47 15.21 3.89
CA LYS A 36 19.22 15.48 3.19
C LYS A 36 18.28 14.26 3.24
N VAL A 37 17.02 14.51 3.53
CA VAL A 37 15.95 13.50 3.53
C VAL A 37 15.68 13.04 2.10
N LEU A 38 15.70 11.73 1.87
CA LEU A 38 15.35 11.15 0.58
C LEU A 38 13.83 11.14 0.41
N VAL A 39 13.33 11.79 -0.64
CA VAL A 39 11.88 11.80 -0.97
C VAL A 39 11.68 11.14 -2.32
N SER A 40 10.77 10.17 -2.39
CA SER A 40 10.49 9.44 -3.63
C SER A 40 9.53 10.26 -4.51
N VAL A 41 9.88 10.44 -5.77
CA VAL A 41 9.05 11.09 -6.78
C VAL A 41 8.76 10.11 -7.91
N GLU A 42 7.48 9.87 -8.15
CA GLU A 42 7.00 8.95 -9.18
C GLU A 42 6.52 9.73 -10.40
N VAL A 43 7.08 9.41 -11.57
CA VAL A 43 6.81 10.07 -12.85
C VAL A 43 6.24 9.03 -13.82
N CYS A 44 4.96 9.16 -14.13
CA CYS A 44 4.28 8.33 -15.11
C CYS A 44 4.38 8.96 -16.50
N LEU A 45 4.95 8.22 -17.45
CA LEU A 45 4.99 8.60 -18.86
C LEU A 45 3.63 8.36 -19.52
N LYS A 46 3.35 9.10 -20.59
CA LYS A 46 2.20 8.82 -21.46
C LYS A 46 2.42 7.53 -22.25
N PRO A 47 1.36 6.77 -22.60
CA PRO A 47 1.48 5.56 -23.42
C PRO A 47 2.15 5.79 -24.78
N SER A 48 1.98 6.99 -25.35
CA SER A 48 2.57 7.37 -26.64
C SER A 48 4.01 7.88 -26.55
N SER A 49 4.57 8.03 -25.35
CA SER A 49 5.92 8.58 -25.18
C SER A 49 6.97 7.53 -25.56
N THR A 50 7.97 7.97 -26.32
CA THR A 50 9.16 7.17 -26.68
C THR A 50 10.44 7.78 -26.10
N ALA A 51 10.30 8.75 -25.18
CA ALA A 51 11.41 9.44 -24.55
C ALA A 51 12.23 8.47 -23.68
N ARG A 52 13.55 8.69 -23.62
CA ARG A 52 14.42 7.91 -22.74
C ARG A 52 14.12 8.27 -21.29
N ILE A 53 14.07 7.24 -20.45
CA ILE A 53 13.80 7.34 -19.00
C ILE A 53 14.78 8.33 -18.33
N ASP A 54 16.06 8.30 -18.72
CA ASP A 54 17.10 9.17 -18.14
C ASP A 54 16.93 10.65 -18.50
N ASP A 55 16.46 10.95 -19.71
CA ASP A 55 16.23 12.33 -20.19
C ASP A 55 15.04 12.96 -19.44
N VAL A 56 13.98 12.17 -19.24
CA VAL A 56 12.82 12.58 -18.43
C VAL A 56 13.23 12.75 -16.98
N ARG A 57 13.99 11.80 -16.41
CA ARG A 57 14.48 11.88 -15.02
C ARG A 57 15.26 13.18 -14.79
N SER A 58 16.25 13.46 -15.64
CA SER A 58 17.09 14.65 -15.54
C SER A 58 16.28 15.95 -15.66
N SER A 59 15.24 15.96 -16.49
CA SER A 59 14.38 17.13 -16.69
C SER A 59 13.46 17.37 -15.50
N VAL A 60 12.93 16.31 -14.89
CA VAL A 60 12.15 16.39 -13.65
C VAL A 60 13.01 16.77 -12.44
N GLU A 61 14.24 16.25 -12.33
CA GLU A 61 15.18 16.67 -11.27
C GLU A 61 15.48 18.16 -11.36
N ARG A 62 15.80 18.66 -12.56
CA ARG A 62 15.98 20.11 -12.81
C ARG A 62 14.75 20.94 -12.49
N MET A 63 13.55 20.38 -12.66
CA MET A 63 12.30 21.04 -12.27
C MET A 63 12.16 21.12 -10.75
N LEU A 64 12.45 20.04 -10.03
CA LEU A 64 12.30 19.93 -8.57
C LEU A 64 13.31 20.78 -7.79
N GLU A 65 14.48 21.06 -8.39
CA GLU A 65 15.50 21.96 -7.81
C GLU A 65 15.10 23.45 -7.85
N LYS A 66 14.06 23.82 -8.60
CA LYS A 66 13.57 25.21 -8.64
C LYS A 66 12.90 25.56 -7.29
N ARG A 67 13.29 26.72 -6.73
CA ARG A 67 13.08 27.18 -5.33
C ARG A 67 11.63 27.28 -4.79
N SER A 68 10.61 26.88 -5.57
CA SER A 68 9.20 27.19 -5.27
C SER A 68 8.36 25.99 -4.83
N LEU A 69 8.97 24.83 -4.54
CA LEU A 69 8.24 23.60 -4.23
C LEU A 69 8.30 23.22 -2.75
N SER A 70 7.12 23.05 -2.15
CA SER A 70 6.91 22.34 -0.90
C SER A 70 6.78 20.85 -1.17
N TYR A 71 7.51 20.01 -0.44
CA TYR A 71 7.45 18.55 -0.61
C TYR A 71 6.34 17.98 0.27
N ASN A 72 5.11 17.96 -0.27
CA ASN A 72 3.95 17.32 0.34
C ASN A 72 3.52 16.13 -0.52
N ASP A 73 3.05 15.05 0.12
CA ASP A 73 2.52 13.90 -0.59
C ASP A 73 1.32 14.30 -1.46
N GLY A 74 1.39 13.96 -2.75
CA GLY A 74 0.35 14.35 -3.70
C GLY A 74 0.86 14.61 -5.12
N PRO A 75 -0.08 14.89 -6.04
CA PRO A 75 0.26 15.21 -7.42
C PRO A 75 0.94 16.58 -7.53
N ILE A 76 2.00 16.66 -8.34
CA ILE A 76 2.62 17.92 -8.75
C ILE A 76 2.09 18.26 -10.15
N PRO A 77 1.64 19.51 -10.40
CA PRO A 77 1.27 19.93 -11.74
C PRO A 77 2.48 19.88 -12.67
N VAL A 78 2.31 19.30 -13.86
CA VAL A 78 3.36 19.30 -14.89
C VAL A 78 3.54 20.75 -15.36
N PRO A 79 4.77 21.30 -15.38
CA PRO A 79 5.01 22.68 -15.81
C PRO A 79 4.63 22.87 -17.28
N LEU A 80 3.69 23.78 -17.53
CA LEU A 80 3.26 24.12 -18.90
C LEU A 80 4.38 24.81 -19.70
N ASP A 81 5.37 25.39 -19.01
CA ASP A 81 6.51 26.07 -19.62
C ASP A 81 7.54 25.08 -20.21
N ASP A 82 7.46 23.80 -19.86
CA ASP A 82 8.34 22.76 -20.38
C ASP A 82 7.59 21.89 -21.42
N PRO A 83 7.80 22.12 -22.72
CA PRO A 83 7.12 21.38 -23.77
C PRO A 83 7.53 19.90 -23.77
N PHE A 84 8.76 19.58 -23.39
CA PHE A 84 9.27 18.21 -23.36
C PHE A 84 8.57 17.38 -22.28
N LEU A 85 8.44 17.94 -21.07
CA LEU A 85 7.68 17.29 -20.00
C LEU A 85 6.19 17.22 -20.34
N THR A 86 5.62 18.29 -20.90
CA THR A 86 4.20 18.33 -21.28
C THR A 86 3.86 17.32 -22.36
N GLU A 87 4.76 17.05 -23.30
CA GLU A 87 4.58 16.06 -24.36
C GLU A 87 4.66 14.62 -23.82
N ASN A 88 5.64 14.34 -22.95
CA ASN A 88 6.01 12.97 -22.56
C ASN A 88 5.44 12.50 -21.22
N VAL A 89 5.25 13.39 -20.25
CA VAL A 89 4.84 13.05 -18.89
C VAL A 89 3.32 13.17 -18.74
N GLN A 90 2.71 12.14 -18.17
CA GLN A 90 1.28 12.12 -17.85
C GLN A 90 1.01 12.69 -16.44
N ARG A 91 1.82 12.27 -15.45
CA ARG A 91 1.63 12.64 -14.04
C ARG A 91 2.95 12.61 -13.29
N ILE A 92 3.15 13.58 -12.40
CA ILE A 92 4.23 13.60 -11.40
C ILE A 92 3.59 13.55 -10.01
N ARG A 93 4.14 12.74 -9.10
CA ARG A 93 3.63 12.60 -7.73
C ARG A 93 4.78 12.48 -6.73
N ILE A 94 4.68 13.19 -5.62
CA ILE A 94 5.53 12.97 -4.43
C ILE A 94 4.86 11.88 -3.57
N CYS A 95 5.65 10.92 -3.12
CA CYS A 95 5.19 9.79 -2.31
C CYS A 95 6.04 9.63 -1.04
N ASP A 96 5.39 9.08 0.00
CA ASP A 96 5.98 8.60 1.26
C ASP A 96 6.66 9.68 2.12
N SER A 97 6.15 10.91 2.10
CA SER A 97 6.59 12.01 2.98
C SER A 97 6.04 11.89 4.42
N ASP A 98 5.02 11.04 4.62
CA ASP A 98 4.21 10.93 5.84
C ASP A 98 4.97 10.85 7.17
N GLU A 99 6.13 10.18 7.25
CA GLU A 99 6.85 10.07 8.55
C GLU A 99 7.57 11.35 8.97
N TRP A 100 8.02 12.15 8.01
CA TRP A 100 8.73 13.40 8.32
C TRP A 100 7.75 14.57 8.48
N VAL A 101 6.63 14.53 7.75
CA VAL A 101 5.56 15.54 7.82
C VAL A 101 4.85 15.52 9.17
N GLN A 102 4.78 14.37 9.85
CA GLN A 102 4.27 14.31 11.24
C GLN A 102 5.14 15.11 12.23
N ASN A 103 6.43 15.33 11.92
CA ASN A 103 7.37 16.05 12.77
C ASN A 103 7.65 17.49 12.30
N HIS A 104 7.47 17.79 11.00
CA HIS A 104 7.72 19.10 10.41
C HIS A 104 6.57 19.42 9.43
N GLU A 105 5.85 20.52 9.65
CA GLU A 105 4.63 20.86 8.89
C GLU A 105 4.83 20.88 7.36
N VAL A 106 6.03 21.20 6.88
CA VAL A 106 6.41 21.17 5.45
C VAL A 106 7.90 20.85 5.30
N LEU A 107 8.25 19.91 4.42
CA LEU A 107 9.63 19.69 3.99
C LEU A 107 10.04 20.71 2.91
N LEU A 108 11.13 21.44 3.17
CA LEU A 108 11.63 22.50 2.29
C LEU A 108 12.71 21.97 1.35
N PHE A 109 12.86 22.60 0.18
CA PHE A 109 13.70 22.08 -0.91
C PHE A 109 15.18 21.85 -0.55
N TRP A 110 15.72 22.56 0.45
CA TRP A 110 17.10 22.36 0.90
C TRP A 110 17.29 21.16 1.82
N GLN A 111 16.21 20.71 2.48
CA GLN A 111 16.22 19.56 3.38
C GLN A 111 16.05 18.24 2.64
N VAL A 112 15.68 18.29 1.35
CA VAL A 112 15.24 17.13 0.58
C VAL A 112 16.22 16.83 -0.57
N LYS A 113 16.44 15.55 -0.82
CA LYS A 113 17.03 15.03 -2.05
C LYS A 113 15.97 14.17 -2.76
N PRO A 114 15.40 14.63 -3.88
CA PRO A 114 14.40 13.85 -4.60
C PRO A 114 15.04 12.64 -5.28
N VAL A 115 14.37 11.50 -5.22
CA VAL A 115 14.71 10.27 -5.96
C VAL A 115 13.62 10.05 -7.00
N VAL A 116 13.95 10.28 -8.26
CA VAL A 116 12.97 10.28 -9.36
C VAL A 116 12.89 8.91 -10.03
N HIS A 117 11.72 8.29 -9.91
CA HIS A 117 11.36 7.01 -10.52
C HIS A 117 10.45 7.27 -11.72
N VAL A 118 10.99 7.08 -12.92
CA VAL A 118 10.24 7.25 -14.18
C VAL A 118 9.79 5.89 -14.67
N PHE A 119 8.52 5.75 -15.01
CA PHE A 119 7.93 4.51 -15.48
C PHE A 119 6.81 4.75 -16.50
N GLN A 120 6.48 3.72 -17.27
CA GLN A 120 5.36 3.69 -18.19
C GLN A 120 4.44 2.52 -17.79
N LEU A 121 3.12 2.74 -17.86
CA LEU A 121 2.14 1.72 -17.50
C LEU A 121 1.95 0.76 -18.68
N SER A 122 1.99 -0.56 -18.40
CA SER A 122 1.54 -1.57 -19.35
C SER A 122 0.01 -1.54 -19.47
N GLU A 123 -0.50 -1.51 -20.70
CA GLU A 123 -1.94 -1.63 -20.99
C GLU A 123 -2.39 -3.08 -21.20
N GLU A 124 -1.45 -4.02 -21.20
CA GLU A 124 -1.75 -5.44 -21.30
C GLU A 124 -2.44 -5.91 -20.02
N GLY A 125 -3.60 -6.56 -20.17
CA GLY A 125 -4.31 -7.20 -19.08
C GLY A 125 -3.61 -8.47 -18.59
N PRO A 126 -4.22 -9.23 -17.66
CA PRO A 126 -3.65 -10.49 -17.22
C PRO A 126 -3.48 -11.45 -18.41
N CYS A 127 -2.26 -11.96 -18.59
CA CYS A 127 -2.05 -13.07 -19.50
C CYS A 127 -2.62 -14.33 -18.83
N GLU A 128 -3.68 -14.87 -19.42
CA GLU A 128 -4.23 -16.17 -19.06
C GLU A 128 -3.55 -17.22 -19.96
N ASP A 129 -2.65 -18.04 -19.39
CA ASP A 129 -2.13 -19.20 -20.10
C ASP A 129 -3.29 -20.18 -20.39
N LEU A 130 -3.75 -20.20 -21.64
CA LEU A 130 -4.60 -21.25 -22.16
C LEU A 130 -3.76 -22.53 -22.24
N SER A 131 -4.05 -23.52 -21.41
CA SER A 131 -3.47 -24.85 -21.65
C SER A 131 -3.97 -25.37 -23.01
N GLU A 132 -3.14 -26.15 -23.70
CA GLU A 132 -3.45 -26.73 -25.02
C GLU A 132 -4.75 -27.55 -25.07
N GLU A 133 -5.38 -27.83 -23.93
CA GLU A 133 -6.64 -28.58 -23.78
C GLU A 133 -7.85 -27.73 -23.34
N GLY A 134 -7.80 -26.40 -23.50
CA GLY A 134 -8.96 -25.54 -23.24
C GLY A 134 -9.40 -25.47 -21.77
N GLN A 135 -8.53 -25.84 -20.82
CA GLN A 135 -8.75 -25.56 -19.41
C GLN A 135 -8.41 -24.11 -19.11
N LEU A 136 -9.27 -23.44 -18.32
CA LEU A 136 -9.01 -22.09 -17.81
C LEU A 136 -7.68 -22.04 -17.04
N SER A 137 -6.93 -20.97 -17.23
CA SER A 137 -5.67 -20.67 -16.52
C SER A 137 -5.83 -20.85 -15.00
N SER A 138 -4.79 -21.42 -14.37
CA SER A 138 -4.72 -21.60 -12.89
C SER A 138 -4.31 -20.33 -12.16
N PHE A 139 -3.70 -19.40 -12.88
CA PHE A 139 -3.04 -18.22 -12.37
C PHE A 139 -3.20 -17.10 -13.37
N ASN A 140 -3.03 -15.88 -12.86
CA ASN A 140 -3.03 -14.67 -13.66
C ASN A 140 -1.63 -14.07 -13.63
N GLU A 141 -1.14 -13.61 -14.78
CA GLU A 141 0.16 -12.99 -14.91
C GLU A 141 0.02 -11.54 -15.40
N TRP A 142 0.66 -10.59 -14.71
CA TRP A 142 0.72 -9.19 -15.15
C TRP A 142 2.15 -8.73 -15.33
N ILE A 143 2.38 -7.92 -16.36
CA ILE A 143 3.61 -7.13 -16.51
C ILE A 143 3.45 -5.85 -15.68
N LEU A 144 4.41 -5.59 -14.80
CA LEU A 144 4.43 -4.42 -13.94
C LEU A 144 5.40 -3.35 -14.50
N PRO A 145 5.09 -2.05 -14.34
CA PRO A 145 3.90 -1.49 -13.69
C PRO A 145 2.62 -1.61 -14.57
N ALA A 146 1.55 -2.19 -14.02
CA ALA A 146 0.30 -2.44 -14.75
C ALA A 146 -0.67 -1.26 -14.61
N LYS A 147 -1.41 -0.92 -15.68
CA LYS A 147 -2.46 0.12 -15.66
C LYS A 147 -3.60 -0.20 -14.69
N GLU A 148 -3.94 -1.48 -14.53
CA GLU A 148 -4.98 -1.95 -13.61
C GLU A 148 -4.68 -1.63 -12.13
N PHE A 149 -3.39 -1.50 -11.78
CA PHE A 149 -2.96 -1.25 -10.40
C PHE A 149 -2.59 0.22 -10.14
N ASP A 150 -2.65 1.11 -11.15
CA ASP A 150 -2.38 2.53 -10.95
C ASP A 150 -3.41 3.16 -10.00
N GLY A 151 -2.91 3.90 -9.01
CA GLY A 151 -3.74 4.52 -7.97
C GLY A 151 -4.23 3.56 -6.88
N MET A 152 -3.98 2.25 -6.99
CA MET A 152 -4.44 1.28 -6.00
C MET A 152 -3.81 1.54 -4.62
N TRP A 153 -2.52 1.86 -4.58
CA TRP A 153 -1.79 2.15 -3.34
C TRP A 153 -2.38 3.33 -2.55
N GLU A 154 -2.76 4.41 -3.23
CA GLU A 154 -3.34 5.60 -2.63
C GLU A 154 -4.80 5.38 -2.24
N SER A 155 -5.52 4.52 -2.98
CA SER A 155 -6.91 4.16 -2.65
C SER A 155 -7.03 3.33 -1.37
N LEU A 156 -5.97 2.63 -0.97
CA LEU A 156 -5.98 1.79 0.23
C LEU A 156 -5.60 2.61 1.46
N ILE A 157 -6.54 2.70 2.40
CA ILE A 157 -6.43 3.52 3.61
C ILE A 157 -6.44 2.59 4.81
N TYR A 158 -5.32 2.58 5.53
CA TYR A 158 -5.07 1.75 6.70
C TYR A 158 -4.66 2.62 7.89
N GLU A 159 -4.46 1.98 9.03
CA GLU A 159 -3.79 2.59 10.17
C GLU A 159 -2.38 3.08 9.79
N SER A 160 -1.93 4.16 10.44
CA SER A 160 -0.65 4.79 10.20
C SER A 160 0.51 3.78 10.27
N GLY A 161 1.35 3.77 9.25
CA GLY A 161 2.59 3.00 9.23
C GLY A 161 2.49 1.60 8.64
N LEU A 162 1.29 1.00 8.47
CA LEU A 162 1.19 -0.36 7.91
C LEU A 162 1.80 -0.44 6.49
N LYS A 163 1.38 0.47 5.61
CA LYS A 163 1.86 0.52 4.22
C LYS A 163 3.37 0.79 4.16
N GLN A 164 3.84 1.77 4.93
CA GLN A 164 5.24 2.15 4.99
C GLN A 164 6.11 1.01 5.54
N ARG A 165 5.65 0.30 6.58
CA ARG A 165 6.36 -0.86 7.15
C ARG A 165 6.52 -1.98 6.12
N LEU A 166 5.46 -2.31 5.38
CA LEU A 166 5.52 -3.33 4.33
C LEU A 166 6.46 -2.92 3.19
N LEU A 167 6.35 -1.67 2.72
CA LEU A 167 7.20 -1.15 1.66
C LEU A 167 8.68 -1.15 2.06
N ARG A 168 9.00 -0.67 3.26
CA ARG A 168 10.37 -0.65 3.80
C ARG A 168 10.95 -2.03 3.94
N TYR A 169 10.16 -2.98 4.46
CA TYR A 169 10.60 -4.35 4.61
C TYR A 169 10.97 -4.95 3.24
N ALA A 170 10.04 -4.89 2.28
CA ALA A 170 10.26 -5.45 0.96
C ALA A 170 11.41 -4.76 0.21
N ALA A 171 11.51 -3.43 0.30
CA ALA A 171 12.62 -2.67 -0.28
C ALA A 171 13.97 -3.04 0.36
N SER A 172 14.00 -3.25 1.68
CA SER A 172 15.21 -3.67 2.39
C SER A 172 15.66 -5.07 1.96
N ALA A 173 14.71 -6.00 1.78
CA ALA A 173 15.02 -7.34 1.28
C ALA A 173 15.64 -7.33 -0.12
N LEU A 174 15.15 -6.47 -1.02
CA LEU A 174 15.73 -6.28 -2.35
C LEU A 174 17.09 -5.59 -2.30
N LEU A 175 17.25 -4.60 -1.43
CA LEU A 175 18.53 -3.90 -1.24
C LEU A 175 19.61 -4.85 -0.70
N PHE A 176 19.27 -5.71 0.27
CA PHE A 176 20.22 -6.68 0.83
C PHE A 176 20.71 -7.66 -0.23
N THR A 177 19.78 -8.13 -1.07
CA THR A 177 20.15 -8.91 -2.25
C THR A 177 21.09 -8.12 -3.17
N GLU A 178 20.74 -6.87 -3.51
CA GLU A 178 21.54 -6.04 -4.44
C GLU A 178 22.96 -5.80 -3.92
N LYS A 179 23.13 -5.65 -2.61
CA LYS A 179 24.45 -5.49 -1.97
C LYS A 179 25.19 -6.81 -1.73
N GLY A 180 24.62 -7.95 -2.11
CA GLY A 180 25.25 -9.25 -1.96
C GLY A 180 25.45 -9.66 -0.50
N VAL A 181 24.52 -9.27 0.38
CA VAL A 181 24.55 -9.69 1.80
C VAL A 181 24.42 -11.21 1.88
N ASP A 182 25.28 -11.84 2.67
CA ASP A 182 25.30 -13.30 2.83
C ASP A 182 24.04 -13.79 3.58
N PRO A 183 23.15 -14.57 2.93
CA PRO A 183 21.94 -15.08 3.55
C PRO A 183 22.19 -16.08 4.69
N PHE A 184 23.40 -16.66 4.79
CA PHE A 184 23.79 -17.55 5.89
C PHE A 184 24.13 -16.79 7.17
N LEU A 185 24.53 -15.51 7.07
CA LEU A 185 24.86 -14.65 8.21
C LEU A 185 23.67 -13.80 8.65
N VAL A 186 22.94 -13.25 7.67
CA VAL A 186 21.74 -12.45 7.90
C VAL A 186 20.61 -13.15 7.16
N SER A 187 19.66 -13.73 7.87
CA SER A 187 18.58 -14.50 7.24
C SER A 187 17.31 -13.67 7.04
N TRP A 188 16.72 -13.77 5.86
CA TRP A 188 15.38 -13.26 5.54
C TRP A 188 14.75 -14.18 4.48
N ASN A 189 13.47 -14.51 4.64
CA ASN A 189 12.73 -15.45 3.80
C ASN A 189 11.95 -14.80 2.64
N ARG A 190 11.99 -13.47 2.46
CA ARG A 190 11.31 -12.72 1.36
C ARG A 190 9.81 -13.03 1.24
N ILE A 191 9.19 -13.54 2.31
CA ILE A 191 7.78 -13.92 2.36
C ILE A 191 7.04 -12.95 3.27
N ILE A 192 5.98 -12.33 2.72
CA ILE A 192 5.06 -11.45 3.43
C ILE A 192 3.70 -12.14 3.54
N LEU A 193 3.17 -12.23 4.76
CA LEU A 193 1.84 -12.76 5.04
C LEU A 193 0.92 -11.66 5.57
N LEU A 194 -0.13 -11.37 4.80
CA LEU A 194 -1.22 -10.48 5.21
C LEU A 194 -2.40 -11.33 5.69
N HIS A 195 -2.88 -11.13 6.91
CA HIS A 195 -4.02 -11.88 7.42
C HIS A 195 -5.06 -10.98 8.09
N GLY A 196 -6.33 -11.35 8.03
CA GLY A 196 -7.41 -10.50 8.53
C GLY A 196 -8.77 -10.88 7.94
N PRO A 197 -9.88 -10.30 8.43
CA PRO A 197 -11.20 -10.62 7.90
C PRO A 197 -11.32 -10.35 6.39
N PRO A 198 -12.25 -11.01 5.69
CA PRO A 198 -12.46 -10.78 4.25
C PRO A 198 -12.90 -9.32 3.97
N GLY A 199 -12.58 -8.83 2.78
CA GLY A 199 -12.99 -7.48 2.35
C GLY A 199 -12.16 -6.33 2.93
N THR A 200 -11.03 -6.59 3.59
CA THR A 200 -10.09 -5.57 4.10
C THR A 200 -9.00 -5.15 3.10
N GLY A 201 -9.05 -5.65 1.87
CA GLY A 201 -8.14 -5.24 0.79
C GLY A 201 -6.75 -5.89 0.81
N LYS A 202 -6.57 -7.04 1.47
CA LYS A 202 -5.27 -7.76 1.53
C LYS A 202 -4.68 -8.05 0.14
N THR A 203 -5.47 -8.66 -0.75
CA THR A 203 -5.05 -8.97 -2.13
C THR A 203 -4.69 -7.70 -2.90
N SER A 204 -5.50 -6.64 -2.76
CA SER A 204 -5.23 -5.33 -3.36
C SER A 204 -3.95 -4.69 -2.79
N LEU A 205 -3.68 -4.85 -1.50
CA LEU A 205 -2.46 -4.34 -0.87
C LEU A 205 -1.22 -5.06 -1.39
N CYS A 206 -1.28 -6.38 -1.61
CA CYS A 206 -0.20 -7.13 -2.26
C CYS A 206 0.06 -6.61 -3.69
N LYS A 207 -0.99 -6.46 -4.50
CA LYS A 207 -0.90 -5.93 -5.88
C LYS A 207 -0.32 -4.52 -5.91
N ALA A 208 -0.79 -3.66 -5.01
CA ALA A 208 -0.30 -2.29 -4.87
C ALA A 208 1.16 -2.23 -4.39
N LEU A 209 1.57 -3.13 -3.48
CA LEU A 209 2.95 -3.23 -3.01
C LEU A 209 3.88 -3.67 -4.14
N ALA A 210 3.50 -4.69 -4.91
CA ALA A 210 4.24 -5.14 -6.08
C ALA A 210 4.40 -4.01 -7.11
N GLN A 211 3.32 -3.28 -7.42
CA GLN A 211 3.34 -2.11 -8.29
C GLN A 211 4.30 -1.01 -7.79
N LYS A 212 4.29 -0.70 -6.48
CA LYS A 212 5.21 0.31 -5.93
C LYS A 212 6.66 -0.14 -6.04
N LEU A 213 6.95 -1.40 -5.73
CA LEU A 213 8.32 -1.93 -5.78
C LEU A 213 8.86 -2.01 -7.20
N SER A 214 8.04 -2.41 -8.19
CA SER A 214 8.48 -2.41 -9.60
C SER A 214 8.84 -1.00 -10.09
N ILE A 215 8.10 0.02 -9.67
CA ILE A 215 8.43 1.43 -9.96
C ILE A 215 9.74 1.84 -9.27
N ARG A 216 9.89 1.55 -7.97
CA ARG A 216 11.06 1.98 -7.18
C ARG A 216 12.36 1.33 -7.63
N PHE A 217 12.30 0.06 -8.04
CA PHE A 217 13.45 -0.72 -8.46
C PHE A 217 13.60 -0.85 -9.98
N SER A 218 12.84 -0.06 -10.76
CA SER A 218 12.89 -0.03 -12.23
C SER A 218 14.29 0.17 -12.83
N SER A 219 15.20 0.86 -12.12
CA SER A 219 16.58 1.03 -12.55
C SER A 219 17.41 -0.26 -12.47
N ARG A 220 17.10 -1.14 -11.52
CA ARG A 220 17.77 -2.43 -11.32
C ARG A 220 17.08 -3.55 -12.06
N TYR A 221 15.76 -3.54 -12.08
CA TYR A 221 14.91 -4.53 -12.72
C TYR A 221 14.07 -3.83 -13.79
N PRO A 222 14.55 -3.72 -15.04
CA PRO A 222 13.79 -3.11 -16.12
C PRO A 222 12.50 -3.88 -16.45
N GLN A 223 12.46 -5.17 -16.09
CA GLN A 223 11.28 -6.03 -16.22
C GLN A 223 10.79 -6.40 -14.82
N SER A 224 9.48 -6.46 -14.66
CA SER A 224 8.84 -6.91 -13.42
C SER A 224 7.53 -7.60 -13.75
N GLN A 225 7.23 -8.68 -13.04
CA GLN A 225 6.03 -9.49 -13.28
C GLN A 225 5.34 -9.84 -11.95
N LEU A 226 4.02 -9.94 -12.00
CA LEU A 226 3.20 -10.46 -10.90
C LEU A 226 2.49 -11.72 -11.36
N VAL A 227 2.70 -12.82 -10.63
CA VAL A 227 1.96 -14.07 -10.80
C VAL A 227 1.01 -14.23 -9.62
N GLU A 228 -0.29 -14.15 -9.85
CA GLU A 228 -1.33 -14.40 -8.84
C GLU A 228 -1.88 -15.81 -8.96
N VAL A 229 -1.84 -16.51 -7.85
CA VAL A 229 -2.25 -17.89 -7.69
C VAL A 229 -3.33 -17.94 -6.61
N ASN A 230 -4.57 -18.22 -7.01
CA ASN A 230 -5.67 -18.38 -6.05
C ASN A 230 -5.67 -19.83 -5.49
N ALA A 231 -5.37 -19.96 -4.20
CA ALA A 231 -5.23 -21.26 -3.54
C ALA A 231 -6.51 -22.11 -3.56
N HIS A 232 -7.69 -21.49 -3.44
CA HIS A 232 -8.97 -22.20 -3.48
C HIS A 232 -9.25 -22.79 -4.89
N SER A 233 -8.92 -22.03 -5.93
CA SER A 233 -9.05 -22.45 -7.33
C SER A 233 -8.03 -23.54 -7.69
N LEU A 234 -6.83 -23.48 -7.11
CA LEU A 234 -5.80 -24.52 -7.24
C LEU A 234 -6.20 -25.87 -6.63
N PHE A 235 -7.06 -25.89 -5.61
CA PHE A 235 -7.49 -27.15 -5.00
C PHE A 235 -8.74 -27.75 -5.66
N SER A 236 -9.74 -26.92 -5.95
CA SER A 236 -11.02 -27.37 -6.51
C SER A 236 -10.91 -27.95 -7.91
N LYS A 237 -10.15 -27.29 -8.81
CA LYS A 237 -10.02 -27.71 -10.22
C LYS A 237 -9.06 -28.90 -10.44
N TRP A 238 -8.24 -29.26 -9.45
CA TRP A 238 -7.03 -30.07 -9.69
C TRP A 238 -6.95 -31.35 -8.87
N PHE A 239 -8.06 -31.78 -8.28
CA PHE A 239 -8.11 -32.93 -7.37
C PHE A 239 -7.70 -34.28 -8.03
N SER A 240 -7.59 -34.36 -9.37
CA SER A 240 -7.08 -35.53 -10.10
C SER A 240 -5.70 -35.36 -10.79
N GLU A 241 -5.24 -34.13 -11.06
CA GLU A 241 -3.99 -33.85 -11.82
C GLU A 241 -3.04 -32.79 -11.18
N SER A 242 -3.40 -32.27 -10.01
CA SER A 242 -2.79 -31.13 -9.29
C SER A 242 -1.27 -31.11 -9.20
N GLY A 243 -0.63 -32.23 -8.85
CA GLY A 243 0.81 -32.24 -8.60
C GLY A 243 1.64 -31.82 -9.82
N LYS A 244 1.29 -32.32 -11.01
CA LYS A 244 2.00 -31.99 -12.26
C LYS A 244 1.81 -30.53 -12.65
N LEU A 245 0.65 -29.99 -12.36
CA LEU A 245 0.28 -28.67 -12.83
C LEU A 245 0.80 -27.57 -11.90
N VAL A 246 0.85 -27.83 -10.59
CA VAL A 246 1.65 -27.04 -9.65
C VAL A 246 3.12 -27.06 -10.08
N ALA A 247 3.68 -28.23 -10.43
CA ALA A 247 5.06 -28.29 -10.92
C ALA A 247 5.29 -27.46 -12.19
N LYS A 248 4.38 -27.51 -13.18
CA LYS A 248 4.44 -26.69 -14.40
C LYS A 248 4.36 -25.19 -14.10
N LEU A 249 3.45 -24.77 -13.23
CA LEU A 249 3.33 -23.37 -12.79
C LEU A 249 4.64 -22.87 -12.19
N PHE A 250 5.20 -23.60 -11.23
CA PHE A 250 6.45 -23.21 -10.60
C PHE A 250 7.66 -23.33 -11.53
N GLN A 251 7.62 -24.19 -12.54
CA GLN A 251 8.61 -24.22 -13.61
C GLN A 251 8.57 -22.93 -14.42
N LYS A 252 7.38 -22.46 -14.84
CA LYS A 252 7.23 -21.17 -15.54
C LYS A 252 7.73 -20.01 -14.68
N ILE A 253 7.37 -19.99 -13.39
CA ILE A 253 7.89 -18.97 -12.45
C ILE A 253 9.42 -19.07 -12.34
N GLN A 254 9.98 -20.27 -12.30
CA GLN A 254 11.42 -20.46 -12.24
C GLN A 254 12.12 -19.92 -13.50
N GLU A 255 11.56 -20.16 -14.69
CA GLU A 255 12.06 -19.61 -15.96
C GLU A 255 12.07 -18.07 -15.93
N MET A 256 11.01 -17.43 -15.41
CA MET A 256 10.97 -15.97 -15.22
C MET A 256 12.05 -15.47 -14.24
N VAL A 257 12.33 -16.27 -13.21
CA VAL A 257 13.26 -15.93 -12.12
C VAL A 257 14.72 -16.12 -12.52
N GLU A 258 15.00 -17.01 -13.48
CA GLU A 258 16.34 -17.18 -14.06
C GLU A 258 16.83 -15.93 -14.81
N GLU A 259 15.91 -15.05 -15.23
CA GLU A 259 16.24 -13.74 -15.76
C GLU A 259 16.60 -12.76 -14.62
N GLU A 260 17.90 -12.54 -14.37
CA GLU A 260 18.40 -11.69 -13.27
C GLU A 260 17.95 -10.21 -13.33
N ASN A 261 17.46 -9.76 -14.48
CA ASN A 261 16.95 -8.42 -14.72
C ASN A 261 15.42 -8.32 -14.56
N ASN A 262 14.76 -9.44 -14.27
CA ASN A 262 13.32 -9.52 -14.03
C ASN A 262 13.05 -9.62 -12.51
N LEU A 263 12.18 -8.76 -11.98
CA LEU A 263 11.71 -8.84 -10.60
C LEU A 263 10.35 -9.54 -10.56
N VAL A 264 10.29 -10.70 -9.91
CA VAL A 264 9.10 -11.56 -9.91
C VAL A 264 8.39 -11.50 -8.56
N PHE A 265 7.12 -11.13 -8.59
CA PHE A 265 6.22 -11.18 -7.43
C PHE A 265 5.31 -12.40 -7.56
N VAL A 266 5.29 -13.26 -6.56
CA VAL A 266 4.39 -14.41 -6.50
C VAL A 266 3.36 -14.18 -5.41
N LEU A 267 2.11 -13.91 -5.81
CA LEU A 267 0.98 -13.71 -4.91
C LEU A 267 0.20 -15.01 -4.76
N ILE A 268 0.19 -15.60 -3.56
CA ILE A 268 -0.66 -16.75 -3.22
C ILE A 268 -1.82 -16.27 -2.35
N ASP A 269 -3.00 -16.16 -2.97
CA ASP A 269 -4.20 -15.63 -2.32
C ASP A 269 -4.99 -16.74 -1.63
N GLU A 270 -5.62 -16.45 -0.48
CA GLU A 270 -6.49 -17.36 0.28
C GLU A 270 -5.79 -18.65 0.78
N VAL A 271 -4.59 -18.51 1.36
CA VAL A 271 -3.78 -19.66 1.82
C VAL A 271 -4.46 -20.49 2.92
N GLU A 272 -5.51 -19.99 3.56
CA GLU A 272 -6.34 -20.76 4.49
C GLU A 272 -6.97 -21.99 3.85
N SER A 273 -7.26 -21.96 2.55
CA SER A 273 -7.84 -23.10 1.84
C SER A 273 -6.86 -24.27 1.82
N LEU A 274 -5.56 -23.99 1.66
CA LEU A 274 -4.47 -24.97 1.73
C LEU A 274 -4.38 -25.58 3.15
N ALA A 275 -4.52 -24.73 4.18
CA ALA A 275 -4.50 -25.14 5.58
C ALA A 275 -5.68 -26.07 5.94
N ALA A 276 -6.87 -25.73 5.44
CA ALA A 276 -8.09 -26.51 5.66
C ALA A 276 -7.99 -27.89 4.99
N ALA A 277 -7.55 -27.95 3.73
CA ALA A 277 -7.36 -29.20 3.00
C ALA A 277 -6.36 -30.13 3.72
N ARG A 278 -5.25 -29.58 4.22
CA ARG A 278 -4.27 -30.34 5.00
C ARG A 278 -4.87 -30.90 6.29
N LYS A 279 -5.64 -30.11 7.04
CA LYS A 279 -6.31 -30.58 8.27
C LYS A 279 -7.36 -31.65 7.96
N ALA A 280 -8.17 -31.46 6.92
CA ALA A 280 -9.22 -32.40 6.52
C ALA A 280 -8.65 -33.75 6.05
N ALA A 281 -7.49 -33.76 5.40
CA ALA A 281 -6.84 -35.00 5.03
C ALA A 281 -6.17 -35.71 6.22
N LEU A 282 -5.61 -34.96 7.18
CA LEU A 282 -5.08 -35.53 8.43
C LEU A 282 -6.19 -36.17 9.30
N SER A 283 -7.41 -35.66 9.25
CA SER A 283 -8.59 -36.25 9.91
C SER A 283 -9.24 -37.40 9.13
N GLY A 284 -8.72 -37.76 7.95
CA GLY A 284 -9.25 -38.84 7.11
C GLY A 284 -10.57 -38.51 6.38
N SER A 285 -11.01 -37.25 6.42
CA SER A 285 -12.20 -36.77 5.70
C SER A 285 -11.94 -36.45 4.22
N GLU A 286 -10.67 -36.24 3.85
CA GLU A 286 -10.22 -36.06 2.48
C GLU A 286 -9.09 -37.04 2.12
N PRO A 287 -8.94 -37.42 0.83
CA PRO A 287 -7.85 -38.27 0.36
C PRO A 287 -6.48 -37.62 0.59
N SER A 288 -5.47 -38.47 0.86
CA SER A 288 -4.09 -38.06 1.14
C SER A 288 -3.40 -37.25 0.02
N ASP A 289 -4.03 -37.16 -1.15
CA ASP A 289 -3.53 -36.42 -2.30
C ASP A 289 -3.51 -34.91 -2.07
N SER A 290 -4.46 -34.37 -1.30
CA SER A 290 -4.46 -32.93 -0.97
C SER A 290 -3.22 -32.54 -0.16
N ILE A 291 -2.76 -33.39 0.77
CA ILE A 291 -1.51 -33.19 1.53
C ILE A 291 -0.30 -33.18 0.61
N ARG A 292 -0.24 -34.06 -0.40
CA ARG A 292 0.87 -34.09 -1.36
C ARG A 292 0.99 -32.78 -2.13
N VAL A 293 -0.14 -32.20 -2.54
CA VAL A 293 -0.18 -30.92 -3.25
C VAL A 293 0.27 -29.77 -2.37
N VAL A 294 -0.24 -29.68 -1.12
CA VAL A 294 0.20 -28.65 -0.17
C VAL A 294 1.71 -28.73 0.06
N ASN A 295 2.25 -29.94 0.29
CA ASN A 295 3.69 -30.13 0.52
C ASN A 295 4.52 -29.78 -0.73
N ALA A 296 4.03 -30.12 -1.93
CA ALA A 296 4.68 -29.74 -3.18
C ALA A 296 4.72 -28.21 -3.33
N LEU A 297 3.61 -27.52 -3.07
CA LEU A 297 3.54 -26.06 -3.09
C LEU A 297 4.53 -25.42 -2.12
N LEU A 298 4.53 -25.86 -0.86
CA LEU A 298 5.46 -25.36 0.17
C LEU A 298 6.93 -25.60 -0.23
N THR A 299 7.23 -26.78 -0.81
CA THR A 299 8.58 -27.10 -1.29
C THR A 299 9.01 -26.17 -2.42
N GLN A 300 8.11 -25.83 -3.34
CA GLN A 300 8.43 -24.90 -4.43
C GLN A 300 8.58 -23.46 -3.93
N MET A 301 7.74 -23.02 -2.98
CA MET A 301 7.93 -21.73 -2.31
C MET A 301 9.29 -21.64 -1.60
N ASP A 302 9.71 -22.72 -0.92
CA ASP A 302 11.02 -22.78 -0.25
C ASP A 302 12.20 -22.73 -1.23
N LYS A 303 12.01 -23.11 -2.50
CA LYS A 303 13.01 -22.91 -3.56
C LYS A 303 13.02 -21.47 -4.03
N LEU A 304 11.85 -20.90 -4.33
CA LEU A 304 11.73 -19.54 -4.84
C LEU A 304 12.22 -18.48 -3.86
N LYS A 305 12.03 -18.68 -2.55
CA LYS A 305 12.51 -17.71 -1.54
C LYS A 305 14.03 -17.52 -1.56
N SER A 306 14.79 -18.51 -2.05
CA SER A 306 16.26 -18.43 -2.16
C SER A 306 16.71 -17.53 -3.31
N SER A 307 15.84 -17.32 -4.30
CA SER A 307 16.13 -16.50 -5.46
C SER A 307 16.23 -15.00 -5.10
N PRO A 308 17.23 -14.29 -5.64
CA PRO A 308 17.53 -12.90 -5.28
C PRO A 308 16.42 -11.91 -5.69
N ASN A 309 15.78 -12.18 -6.83
CA ASN A 309 14.84 -11.34 -7.55
C ASN A 309 13.37 -11.77 -7.35
N VAL A 310 13.05 -12.42 -6.23
CA VAL A 310 11.69 -12.90 -5.92
C VAL A 310 11.17 -12.33 -4.61
N ILE A 311 9.92 -11.89 -4.63
CA ILE A 311 9.14 -11.60 -3.41
C ILE A 311 7.87 -12.43 -3.43
N ILE A 312 7.63 -13.16 -2.34
CA ILE A 312 6.42 -13.96 -2.18
C ILE A 312 5.44 -13.21 -1.27
N LEU A 313 4.25 -12.97 -1.79
CA LEU A 313 3.15 -12.31 -1.10
C LEU A 313 2.05 -13.33 -0.83
N THR A 314 1.56 -13.39 0.39
CA THR A 314 0.52 -14.36 0.77
C THR A 314 -0.60 -13.66 1.52
N THR A 315 -1.84 -14.10 1.32
CA THR A 315 -3.00 -13.56 2.03
C THR A 315 -3.77 -14.65 2.74
N SER A 316 -4.36 -14.32 3.90
CA SER A 316 -5.33 -15.19 4.55
C SER A 316 -6.55 -14.47 5.14
N ASN A 317 -7.75 -15.02 4.94
CA ASN A 317 -8.97 -14.50 5.55
C ASN A 317 -9.20 -14.94 7.00
N ILE A 318 -8.42 -15.90 7.51
CA ILE A 318 -8.58 -16.43 8.85
C ILE A 318 -7.61 -15.75 9.82
N THR A 319 -8.14 -15.20 10.92
CA THR A 319 -7.33 -14.52 11.94
C THR A 319 -6.72 -15.46 12.97
N ALA A 320 -7.36 -16.59 13.27
CA ALA A 320 -6.99 -17.48 14.38
C ALA A 320 -6.35 -18.83 13.99
N ALA A 321 -6.54 -19.31 12.76
CA ALA A 321 -6.16 -20.67 12.36
C ALA A 321 -5.40 -20.71 11.02
N ILE A 322 -4.35 -19.91 10.89
CA ILE A 322 -3.40 -20.00 9.78
C ILE A 322 -2.51 -21.23 9.99
N ASP A 323 -2.16 -21.94 8.91
CA ASP A 323 -1.23 -23.07 9.01
C ASP A 323 0.17 -22.59 9.45
N ILE A 324 0.70 -23.27 10.46
CA ILE A 324 2.03 -23.07 11.04
C ILE A 324 3.11 -23.06 9.95
N ALA A 325 2.95 -23.87 8.89
CA ALA A 325 3.90 -23.93 7.79
C ALA A 325 4.07 -22.61 7.03
N PHE A 326 3.01 -21.80 6.88
CA PHE A 326 3.12 -20.46 6.28
C PHE A 326 3.61 -19.44 7.29
N VAL A 327 3.16 -19.56 8.54
CA VAL A 327 3.55 -18.68 9.64
C VAL A 327 5.06 -18.77 9.90
N ASP A 328 5.64 -19.96 9.93
CA ASP A 328 7.07 -20.12 10.22
C ASP A 328 7.98 -19.64 9.08
N ARG A 329 7.45 -19.58 7.85
CA ARG A 329 8.18 -19.13 6.67
C ARG A 329 8.09 -17.63 6.40
N ALA A 330 7.06 -16.96 6.93
CA ALA A 330 6.84 -15.54 6.71
C ALA A 330 7.67 -14.69 7.68
N ASP A 331 8.50 -13.80 7.15
CA ASP A 331 9.26 -12.85 7.98
C ASP A 331 8.34 -11.75 8.54
N ILE A 332 7.40 -11.30 7.70
CA ILE A 332 6.39 -10.31 8.09
C ILE A 332 5.03 -10.97 8.13
N LYS A 333 4.40 -10.84 9.31
CA LYS A 333 3.00 -11.20 9.57
C LYS A 333 2.28 -9.92 9.90
N ALA A 334 1.50 -9.43 8.95
CA ALA A 334 0.76 -8.18 9.12
C ALA A 334 -0.73 -8.48 9.22
N TYR A 335 -1.32 -8.11 10.35
CA TYR A 335 -2.76 -8.13 10.54
C TYR A 335 -3.40 -6.93 9.84
N VAL A 336 -4.38 -7.18 8.98
CA VAL A 336 -5.17 -6.18 8.28
C VAL A 336 -6.61 -6.25 8.77
N GLY A 337 -6.89 -5.51 9.83
CA GLY A 337 -8.19 -5.45 10.49
C GLY A 337 -9.25 -4.61 9.74
N PRO A 338 -10.48 -4.54 10.29
CA PRO A 338 -11.49 -3.63 9.79
C PRO A 338 -11.03 -2.16 9.94
N PRO A 339 -11.52 -1.25 9.07
CA PRO A 339 -11.07 0.13 9.04
C PRO A 339 -11.46 0.91 10.31
N THR A 340 -10.49 1.64 10.87
CA THR A 340 -10.70 2.57 11.99
C THR A 340 -11.63 3.72 11.58
N LEU A 341 -12.17 4.48 12.56
CA LEU A 341 -13.01 5.65 12.25
C LEU A 341 -12.32 6.65 11.32
N GLN A 342 -11.02 6.88 11.52
CA GLN A 342 -10.21 7.72 10.64
C GLN A 342 -10.16 7.15 9.21
N ALA A 343 -9.88 5.86 9.06
CA ALA A 343 -9.84 5.21 7.76
C ALA A 343 -11.22 5.25 7.06
N ARG A 344 -12.32 4.99 7.81
CA ARG A 344 -13.69 5.08 7.29
C ARG A 344 -14.00 6.49 6.79
N TYR A 345 -13.64 7.51 7.56
CA TYR A 345 -13.83 8.91 7.16
C TYR A 345 -13.10 9.22 5.87
N GLU A 346 -11.82 8.87 5.75
CA GLU A 346 -11.04 9.16 4.54
C GLU A 346 -11.49 8.35 3.32
N ILE A 347 -11.94 7.10 3.50
CA ILE A 347 -12.54 6.30 2.43
C ILE A 347 -13.79 7.02 1.91
N LEU A 348 -14.74 7.35 2.79
CA LEU A 348 -15.98 8.03 2.41
C LEU A 348 -15.72 9.41 1.80
N ARG A 349 -14.76 10.17 2.37
CA ARG A 349 -14.29 11.45 1.83
C ARG A 349 -13.76 11.30 0.40
N SER A 350 -12.93 10.29 0.14
CA SER A 350 -12.38 10.03 -1.20
C SER A 350 -13.49 9.72 -2.21
N CYS A 351 -14.49 8.94 -1.82
CA CYS A 351 -15.64 8.61 -2.65
C CYS A 351 -16.47 9.86 -2.95
N LEU A 352 -16.76 10.67 -1.92
CA LEU A 352 -17.55 11.90 -2.06
C LEU A 352 -16.85 12.89 -3.01
N LEU A 353 -15.55 13.10 -2.85
CA LEU A 353 -14.75 13.96 -3.72
C LEU A 353 -14.74 13.48 -5.17
N GLU A 354 -14.71 12.16 -5.41
CA GLU A 354 -14.79 11.62 -6.77
C GLU A 354 -16.18 11.86 -7.39
N LEU A 355 -17.25 11.62 -6.64
CA LEU A 355 -18.63 11.87 -7.12
C LEU A 355 -18.88 13.36 -7.40
N MET A 356 -18.31 14.25 -6.59
CA MET A 356 -18.34 15.71 -6.83
C MET A 356 -17.50 16.09 -8.06
N ARG A 357 -16.30 15.54 -8.21
CA ARG A 357 -15.43 15.76 -9.37
C ARG A 357 -16.09 15.34 -10.68
N LYS A 358 -16.86 14.26 -10.65
CA LYS A 358 -17.65 13.76 -11.80
C LYS A 358 -19.00 14.44 -11.96
N ALA A 359 -19.31 15.47 -11.16
CA ALA A 359 -20.56 16.21 -11.18
C ALA A 359 -21.82 15.35 -10.99
N ILE A 360 -21.70 14.17 -10.36
CA ILE A 360 -22.85 13.35 -9.93
C ILE A 360 -23.53 14.04 -8.74
N LEU A 361 -22.73 14.61 -7.86
CA LEU A 361 -23.16 15.46 -6.76
C LEU A 361 -22.88 16.91 -7.12
N SER A 362 -23.91 17.75 -7.09
CA SER A 362 -23.81 19.17 -7.38
C SER A 362 -24.54 19.95 -6.29
N SER A 363 -23.84 20.86 -5.62
CA SER A 363 -24.52 21.80 -4.73
C SER A 363 -25.24 22.84 -5.58
N PHE A 364 -26.50 23.13 -5.26
CA PHE A 364 -27.28 24.19 -5.89
C PHE A 364 -26.83 25.60 -5.47
N GLN A 365 -25.98 25.70 -4.44
CA GLN A 365 -25.37 26.95 -4.01
C GLN A 365 -23.95 27.03 -4.54
N GLU A 366 -23.65 28.12 -5.23
CA GLU A 366 -22.33 28.52 -5.71
C GLU A 366 -21.25 28.30 -4.63
N CYS A 367 -20.59 27.16 -4.67
CA CYS A 367 -19.41 26.86 -3.88
C CYS A 367 -18.37 26.35 -4.86
N ASP A 368 -17.75 27.30 -5.54
CA ASP A 368 -16.45 27.09 -6.15
C ASP A 368 -15.53 26.53 -5.07
N GLN A 369 -15.17 25.26 -5.20
CA GLN A 369 -14.19 24.53 -4.39
C GLN A 369 -14.61 24.27 -2.92
N LEU A 370 -15.59 23.39 -2.72
CA LEU A 370 -15.85 22.76 -1.42
C LEU A 370 -14.61 21.93 -0.99
N ILE A 371 -13.75 22.51 -0.13
CA ILE A 371 -12.58 21.82 0.42
C ILE A 371 -13.02 20.98 1.62
N LEU A 372 -13.15 19.67 1.42
CA LEU A 372 -13.35 18.72 2.51
C LEU A 372 -11.99 18.47 3.22
N PRO A 373 -11.83 18.89 4.49
CA PRO A 373 -10.61 18.67 5.26
C PRO A 373 -10.36 17.17 5.47
N ASN A 374 -9.09 16.81 5.68
CA ASN A 374 -8.74 15.46 6.13
C ASN A 374 -9.18 15.26 7.60
N TYR A 375 -9.12 14.02 8.07
CA TYR A 375 -9.54 13.65 9.43
C TYR A 375 -8.77 14.41 10.53
N ALA A 376 -7.47 14.63 10.34
CA ALA A 376 -6.61 15.31 11.32
C ALA A 376 -7.03 16.78 11.51
N THR A 377 -7.08 17.55 10.41
CA THR A 377 -7.54 18.94 10.40
C THR A 377 -8.99 19.07 10.90
N MET A 378 -9.83 18.07 10.61
CA MET A 378 -11.20 18.05 11.08
C MET A 378 -11.28 17.84 12.60
N LYS A 379 -10.50 16.90 13.15
CA LYS A 379 -10.40 16.64 14.59
C LYS A 379 -9.90 17.86 15.36
N GLU A 380 -8.93 18.59 14.81
CA GLU A 380 -8.45 19.86 15.37
C GLU A 380 -9.56 20.91 15.42
N LYS A 381 -10.31 21.09 14.32
CA LYS A 381 -11.44 22.04 14.25
C LYS A 381 -12.57 21.71 15.23
N LEU A 382 -12.79 20.44 15.56
CA LEU A 382 -13.77 20.03 16.58
C LEU A 382 -13.34 20.41 18.01
N ASN A 383 -12.04 20.49 18.27
CA ASN A 383 -11.50 20.80 19.60
C ASN A 383 -11.45 22.31 19.90
N VAL A 384 -11.69 23.17 18.91
CA VAL A 384 -11.76 24.63 19.10
C VAL A 384 -13.15 25.02 19.63
N PRO A 385 -13.25 25.76 20.76
CA PRO A 385 -14.53 26.19 21.31
C PRO A 385 -15.28 27.10 20.32
N LYS A 386 -16.56 26.77 20.08
CA LYS A 386 -17.46 27.44 19.13
C LYS A 386 -17.54 28.94 19.37
N THR A 387 -16.78 29.70 18.60
CA THR A 387 -16.98 31.14 18.44
C THR A 387 -16.94 31.40 16.93
N GLN A 388 -18.07 31.90 16.42
CA GLN A 388 -18.33 32.38 15.05
C GLN A 388 -18.82 31.33 14.02
N GLU A 389 -19.95 31.70 13.44
CA GLU A 389 -20.74 31.21 12.29
C GLU A 389 -20.49 29.78 11.73
N VAL A 390 -21.56 28.97 11.75
CA VAL A 390 -21.61 27.65 11.10
C VAL A 390 -21.60 27.82 9.59
N GLN A 391 -20.40 27.87 9.00
CA GLN A 391 -20.25 27.83 7.55
C GLN A 391 -20.75 26.47 7.00
N ALA A 392 -21.46 26.47 5.87
CA ALA A 392 -22.01 25.26 5.24
C ALA A 392 -20.97 24.11 5.04
N PRO A 393 -19.70 24.37 4.71
CA PRO A 393 -18.66 23.32 4.64
C PRO A 393 -18.46 22.57 5.96
N PHE A 394 -18.60 23.24 7.11
CA PHE A 394 -18.44 22.62 8.42
C PHE A 394 -19.57 21.63 8.73
N LEU A 395 -20.80 21.93 8.30
CA LEU A 395 -21.94 21.03 8.48
C LEU A 395 -21.76 19.73 7.69
N LEU A 396 -21.32 19.83 6.43
CA LEU A 396 -21.05 18.67 5.59
C LEU A 396 -19.94 17.77 6.17
N CYS A 397 -18.89 18.39 6.72
CA CYS A 397 -17.81 17.65 7.40
C CYS A 397 -18.32 16.86 8.61
N LYS A 398 -19.21 17.46 9.39
CA LYS A 398 -19.82 16.80 10.56
C LYS A 398 -20.72 15.63 10.13
N GLN A 399 -21.52 15.81 9.08
CA GLN A 399 -22.35 14.73 8.52
C GLN A 399 -21.49 13.58 7.98
N LEU A 400 -20.36 13.89 7.34
CA LEU A 400 -19.44 12.88 6.85
C LEU A 400 -18.82 12.06 8.00
N LEU A 401 -18.51 12.69 9.13
CA LEU A 401 -18.05 11.99 10.33
C LEU A 401 -19.15 11.13 10.94
N GLU A 402 -20.38 11.63 10.99
CA GLU A 402 -21.53 10.84 11.45
C GLU A 402 -21.74 9.61 10.55
N ALA A 403 -21.63 9.77 9.23
CA ALA A 403 -21.66 8.67 8.28
C ALA A 403 -20.53 7.67 8.51
N ALA A 404 -19.30 8.14 8.74
CA ALA A 404 -18.18 7.27 9.10
C ALA A 404 -18.40 6.52 10.42
N GLY A 405 -19.05 7.18 11.40
CA GLY A 405 -19.48 6.56 12.66
C GLY A 405 -20.52 5.46 12.43
N ALA A 406 -21.56 5.74 11.63
CA ALA A 406 -22.61 4.80 11.30
C ALA A 406 -22.13 3.56 10.52
N CYS A 407 -20.96 3.62 9.88
CA CYS A 407 -20.37 2.52 9.13
C CYS A 407 -19.46 1.60 9.99
N GLU A 408 -19.53 1.67 11.31
CA GLU A 408 -18.77 0.77 12.19
C GLU A 408 -19.11 -0.71 11.91
N GLY A 409 -18.08 -1.56 11.84
CA GLY A 409 -18.21 -2.98 11.52
C GLY A 409 -18.20 -3.30 10.01
N LEU A 410 -18.36 -2.32 9.12
CA LEU A 410 -18.30 -2.56 7.68
C LEU A 410 -16.88 -2.80 7.18
N SER A 411 -16.74 -3.74 6.23
CA SER A 411 -15.47 -4.00 5.53
C SER A 411 -15.09 -2.86 4.58
N GLY A 412 -13.81 -2.76 4.21
CA GLY A 412 -13.36 -1.80 3.19
C GLY A 412 -14.09 -1.95 1.85
N ARG A 413 -14.38 -3.20 1.45
CA ARG A 413 -15.20 -3.52 0.27
C ARG A 413 -16.61 -2.95 0.41
N SER A 414 -17.27 -3.17 1.55
CA SER A 414 -18.61 -2.65 1.83
C SER A 414 -18.64 -1.12 1.81
N LEU A 415 -17.64 -0.47 2.41
CA LEU A 415 -17.51 1.00 2.41
C LEU A 415 -17.36 1.59 1.01
N ARG A 416 -16.62 0.94 0.10
CA ARG A 416 -16.48 1.40 -1.28
C ARG A 416 -17.70 1.09 -2.15
N LYS A 417 -18.53 0.11 -1.76
CA LYS A 417 -19.83 -0.19 -2.40
C LYS A 417 -20.93 0.77 -1.94
N LEU A 418 -20.87 1.24 -0.69
CA LEU A 418 -21.89 2.05 -0.06
C LEU A 418 -22.32 3.31 -0.85
N PRO A 419 -21.42 4.12 -1.46
CA PRO A 419 -21.84 5.30 -2.23
C PRO A 419 -22.75 4.95 -3.41
N PHE A 420 -22.51 3.82 -4.08
CA PHE A 420 -23.34 3.34 -5.18
C PHE A 420 -24.73 2.93 -4.66
N LEU A 421 -24.79 2.17 -3.58
CA LEU A 421 -26.06 1.76 -2.95
C LEU A 421 -26.87 2.97 -2.44
N ALA A 422 -26.19 3.95 -1.84
CA ALA A 422 -26.80 5.19 -1.40
C ALA A 422 -27.37 5.98 -2.58
N HIS A 423 -26.62 6.08 -3.70
CA HIS A 423 -27.10 6.75 -4.91
C HIS A 423 -28.30 6.02 -5.53
N ALA A 424 -28.24 4.69 -5.62
CA ALA A 424 -29.33 3.86 -6.14
C ALA A 424 -30.62 3.96 -5.31
N ALA A 425 -30.51 4.28 -4.02
CA ALA A 425 -31.66 4.50 -3.14
C ALA A 425 -32.31 5.89 -3.28
N LEU A 426 -31.71 6.82 -4.03
CA LEU A 426 -32.26 8.16 -4.23
C LEU A 426 -33.45 8.15 -5.20
N SER A 427 -34.49 8.91 -4.87
CA SER A 427 -35.67 9.07 -5.74
C SER A 427 -35.37 9.86 -7.02
N ASN A 428 -34.37 10.75 -7.01
CA ASN A 428 -33.89 11.47 -8.19
C ASN A 428 -32.37 11.24 -8.33
N PRO A 429 -31.91 10.56 -9.40
CA PRO A 429 -30.50 10.26 -9.59
C PRO A 429 -29.68 11.45 -10.10
N TYR A 430 -30.32 12.52 -10.57
CA TYR A 430 -29.67 13.69 -11.17
C TYR A 430 -29.55 14.85 -10.17
N HIS A 431 -28.36 15.46 -10.09
CA HIS A 431 -28.07 16.66 -9.30
C HIS A 431 -28.45 16.53 -7.82
N CYS A 432 -27.84 15.55 -7.14
CA CYS A 432 -28.06 15.35 -5.71
C CYS A 432 -27.18 16.31 -4.89
N ASP A 433 -27.79 16.96 -3.89
CA ASP A 433 -27.06 17.73 -2.90
C ASP A 433 -26.19 16.82 -2.01
N PRO A 434 -24.90 17.14 -1.79
CA PRO A 434 -24.01 16.32 -0.97
C PRO A 434 -24.52 16.05 0.46
N GLY A 435 -25.21 17.00 1.09
CA GLY A 435 -25.76 16.82 2.43
C GLY A 435 -26.88 15.79 2.45
N ARG A 436 -27.80 15.86 1.48
CA ARG A 436 -28.86 14.85 1.32
C ARG A 436 -28.28 13.47 1.00
N PHE A 437 -27.26 13.41 0.14
CA PHE A 437 -26.58 12.16 -0.20
C PHE A 437 -25.97 11.50 1.05
N LEU A 438 -25.30 12.27 1.92
CA LEU A 438 -24.73 11.74 3.17
C LEU A 438 -25.81 11.20 4.12
N CYS A 439 -26.96 11.87 4.22
CA CYS A 439 -28.09 11.34 5.01
C CYS A 439 -28.57 10.00 4.47
N THR A 440 -28.79 9.88 3.15
CA THR A 440 -29.16 8.60 2.54
C THR A 440 -28.09 7.54 2.74
N MET A 441 -26.81 7.91 2.69
CA MET A 441 -25.69 7.01 2.93
C MET A 441 -25.66 6.48 4.38
N ILE A 442 -25.99 7.30 5.38
CA ILE A 442 -26.16 6.87 6.77
C ILE A 442 -27.28 5.82 6.88
N ASP A 443 -28.43 6.08 6.27
CA ASP A 443 -29.57 5.16 6.31
C ASP A 443 -29.31 3.85 5.58
N THR A 444 -28.56 3.89 4.47
CA THR A 444 -28.12 2.69 3.75
C THR A 444 -27.08 1.91 4.55
N ALA A 445 -26.15 2.58 5.23
CA ALA A 445 -25.15 1.92 6.08
C ALA A 445 -25.82 1.15 7.23
N ARG A 446 -26.82 1.76 7.89
CA ARG A 446 -27.58 1.10 8.95
C ARG A 446 -28.32 -0.14 8.44
N ARG A 447 -28.92 -0.06 7.25
CA ARG A 447 -29.60 -1.20 6.61
C ARG A 447 -28.64 -2.35 6.30
N GLU A 448 -27.51 -2.06 5.66
CA GLU A 448 -26.48 -3.09 5.37
C GLU A 448 -25.94 -3.74 6.65
N ILE A 449 -25.78 -2.98 7.74
CA ILE A 449 -25.38 -3.54 9.03
C ILE A 449 -26.46 -4.44 9.60
N SER A 450 -27.74 -4.06 9.54
CA SER A 450 -28.84 -4.91 10.00
C SER A 450 -28.90 -6.23 9.22
N GLU A 451 -28.75 -6.19 7.89
CA GLU A 451 -28.73 -7.39 7.04
C GLU A 451 -27.53 -8.31 7.30
N LEU A 452 -26.42 -7.79 7.83
CA LEU A 452 -25.26 -8.61 8.22
C LEU A 452 -25.44 -9.35 9.55
N HIS A 453 -26.40 -8.95 10.37
CA HIS A 453 -26.68 -9.55 11.69
C HIS A 453 -27.93 -10.44 11.71
N GLU A 454 -28.73 -10.43 10.64
CA GLU A 454 -29.79 -11.42 10.35
C GLU A 454 -29.19 -12.69 9.72
#